data_AF-A0AAJ5C0Q3-F1
#
_entry.id   AF-A0AAJ5C0Q3-F1
#
_cell.length_a   1.000
_cell.length_b   1.000
_cell.length_c   1.000
_cell.angle_alpha   90.00
_cell.angle_beta   90.00
_cell.angle_gamma   90.00
#
_symmetry.space_group_name_H-M   'P 1'
#
loop_
_entity.id
_entity.type
_entity.pdbx_description
1 polymer ?
#
loop_
_entity_poly.entity_id
_entity_poly.type
_entity_poly.pdbx_seq_one_letter_code
_entity_poly.pdbx_strand_id
1 'polypeptide(L)' 'MNYNRLLLLIISLTAAATMFFFLFGPNKDNKSLGYFALLILIGTNTIYFLFSKDWINRKPR' A
#
# COMPACT_ATOMS: atom_id res chain seq x y z
N MET A 1 2.15 4.41 17.27
CA MET A 1 2.44 4.41 15.83
C MET A 1 2.89 5.81 15.45
N ASN A 2 4.02 5.96 14.77
CA ASN A 2 4.45 7.27 14.25
C ASN A 2 3.46 7.72 13.16
N TYR A 3 3.16 9.01 13.05
CA TYR A 3 2.13 9.59 12.16
C TYR A 3 2.28 9.09 10.71
N ASN A 4 3.52 8.99 10.23
CA ASN A 4 3.85 8.47 8.90
C ASN A 4 3.42 7.01 8.69
N ARG A 5 3.44 6.18 9.75
CA ARG A 5 3.01 4.77 9.68
C ARG A 5 1.49 4.68 9.59
N LEU A 6 0.76 5.56 10.27
CA LEU A 6 -0.70 5.64 10.17
C LEU A 6 -1.12 6.11 8.78
N LEU A 7 -0.46 7.13 8.24
CA LEU A 7 -0.72 7.64 6.89
C LEU A 7 -0.51 6.54 5.83
N LEU A 8 0.60 5.80 5.92
CA LEU A 8 0.88 4.68 5.01
C LEU A 8 -0.13 3.54 5.13
N LEU A 9 -0.59 3.23 6.34
CA LEU A 9 -1.63 2.23 6.56
C LEU A 9 -2.94 2.64 5.87
N ILE A 10 -3.35 3.90 6.03
CA ILE A 10 -4.55 4.44 5.39
C ILE A 10 -4.42 4.40 3.87
N ILE A 11 -3.31 4.90 3.31
CA ILE A 11 -3.06 4.87 1.86
C ILE A 11 -3.08 3.43 1.33
N SER A 12 -2.52 2.47 2.09
CA SER A 12 -2.50 1.06 1.71
C SER A 12 -3.89 0.43 1.74
N LEU A 13 -4.70 0.74 2.76
CA LEU A 13 -6.08 0.28 2.87
C LEU A 13 -6.96 0.86 1.75
N THR A 14 -6.82 2.15 1.47
CA THR A 14 -7.57 2.81 0.39
C THR A 14 -7.19 2.23 -0.97
N ALA A 15 -5.89 2.07 -1.24
CA ALA A 15 -5.43 1.48 -2.51
C ALA A 15 -5.83 0.00 -2.66
N ALA A 16 -5.84 -0.78 -1.58
CA ALA A 16 -6.35 -2.15 -1.61
C ALA A 16 -7.87 -2.21 -1.91
N ALA A 17 -8.66 -1.33 -1.29
CA ALA A 17 -10.10 -1.22 -1.58
C ALA A 17 -10.37 -0.81 -3.03
N THR A 18 -9.60 0.15 -3.54
CA THR A 18 -9.65 0.59 -4.95
C THR A 18 -9.27 -0.53 -5.91
N MET A 19 -8.24 -1.31 -5.60
CA MET A 19 -7.84 -2.49 -6.38
C MET A 19 -8.95 -3.55 -6.42
N PHE A 20 -9.57 -3.85 -5.28
CA PHE A 20 -10.70 -4.79 -5.22
C PHE A 20 -11.87 -4.32 -6.09
N PHE A 21 -12.24 -3.05 -5.99
CA PHE A 21 -13.31 -2.49 -6.82
C PHE A 21 -13.02 -2.61 -8.32
N PHE A 22 -11.77 -2.39 -8.73
CA PHE A 22 -11.39 -2.45 -10.14
C PHE A 22 -11.16 -3.87 -10.69
N LEU A 23 -10.76 -4.84 -9.86
CA LEU A 23 -10.57 -6.22 -10.30
C LEU A 23 -11.87 -7.02 -10.37
N PHE A 24 -12.80 -6.77 -9.45
CA PHE A 24 -14.10 -7.45 -9.38
C PHE A 24 -15.23 -6.65 -10.06
N GLY A 25 -14.94 -5.44 -10.54
CA GLY A 25 -15.88 -4.63 -11.30
C GLY A 25 -16.20 -5.22 -12.68
N PRO A 26 -17.43 -5.04 -13.19
CA PRO A 26 -17.88 -5.63 -14.45
C PRO A 26 -17.22 -5.05 -15.71
N ASN A 27 -16.62 -3.85 -15.61
CA ASN A 27 -16.00 -3.18 -16.75
C ASN A 27 -14.54 -3.63 -16.95
N LYS A 28 -14.23 -4.13 -18.15
CA LYS A 28 -12.89 -4.59 -18.52
C LYS A 28 -11.84 -3.48 -18.55
N ASP A 29 -12.22 -2.26 -18.93
CA ASP A 29 -11.30 -1.11 -19.04
C ASP A 29 -10.71 -0.68 -17.69
N ASN A 30 -11.49 -0.87 -16.64
CA ASN A 30 -11.15 -0.58 -15.26
C ASN A 30 -10.04 -1.49 -14.69
N LYS A 31 -9.76 -2.63 -15.31
CA LYS A 31 -8.70 -3.54 -14.87
C LYS A 31 -7.31 -2.92 -15.00
N SER A 32 -7.08 -2.09 -16.02
CA SER A 32 -5.80 -1.38 -16.22
C SER A 32 -5.46 -0.45 -15.04
N LEU A 33 -6.46 0.32 -14.58
CA LEU A 33 -6.38 1.17 -13.40
C LEU A 33 -6.18 0.35 -12.11
N GLY A 34 -6.81 -0.83 -12.01
CA GLY A 34 -6.58 -1.77 -10.91
C GLY A 34 -5.13 -2.27 -10.83
N TYR A 35 -4.52 -2.63 -11.95
CA TYR A 35 -3.10 -3.01 -12.01
C TYR A 35 -2.15 -1.86 -11.69
N PHE A 36 -2.48 -0.64 -12.13
CA PHE A 36 -1.72 0.55 -11.78
C PHE A 36 -1.78 0.87 -10.28
N ALA A 37 -2.97 0.74 -9.66
CA ALA A 37 -3.14 0.88 -8.22
C ALA A 37 -2.35 -0.17 -7.43
N LEU A 38 -2.30 -1.42 -7.91
CA LEU A 38 -1.47 -2.48 -7.33
C LEU A 38 0.02 -2.11 -7.37
N LEU A 39 0.51 -1.59 -8.50
CA LEU A 39 1.91 -1.16 -8.64
C LEU A 39 2.28 -0.07 -7.63
N ILE A 40 1.40 0.92 -7.46
CA ILE A 40 1.59 1.96 -6.45
C ILE A 40 1.64 1.32 -5.06
N LEU A 41 0.68 0.48 -4.70
CA LEU A 41 0.60 -0.19 -3.40
C LEU A 41 1.89 -0.95 -3.06
N ILE A 42 2.37 -1.78 -4.00
CA ILE A 42 3.61 -2.53 -3.82
C ILE A 42 4.77 -1.55 -3.68
N GLY A 43 4.86 -0.53 -4.52
CA GLY A 43 5.91 0.48 -4.48
C GLY A 43 5.97 1.23 -3.15
N THR A 44 4.86 1.76 -2.65
CA THR A 44 4.83 2.45 -1.35
C THR A 44 5.19 1.49 -0.21
N ASN A 45 4.72 0.25 -0.25
CA ASN A 45 5.01 -0.73 0.78
C ASN A 45 6.50 -1.16 0.75
N THR A 46 7.10 -1.33 -0.44
CA THR A 46 8.53 -1.62 -0.61
C THR A 46 9.41 -0.43 -0.22
N ILE A 47 9.05 0.81 -0.55
CA ILE A 47 9.78 2.01 -0.10
C ILE A 47 9.70 2.11 1.41
N TYR A 48 8.51 1.96 1.98
CA TYR A 48 8.37 1.94 3.42
C TYR A 48 9.17 0.81 4.06
N PHE A 49 9.22 -0.37 3.43
CA PHE A 49 10.11 -1.45 3.82
C PHE A 49 11.59 -0.96 3.78
N LEU A 50 12.13 -0.56 2.65
CA LEU A 50 13.55 -0.26 2.57
C LEU A 50 14.00 0.94 3.43
N PHE A 51 13.12 1.92 3.68
CA PHE A 51 13.49 3.18 4.34
C PHE A 51 12.99 3.32 5.79
N SER A 52 12.06 2.49 6.26
CA SER A 52 11.65 2.51 7.66
C SER A 52 12.67 1.74 8.51
N LYS A 53 13.63 2.47 9.10
CA LYS A 53 14.57 1.93 10.12
C LYS A 53 13.88 1.54 11.44
N ASP A 54 12.57 1.79 11.57
CA ASP A 54 11.78 1.62 12.80
C ASP A 54 11.63 0.16 13.26
N TRP A 55 11.95 -0.82 12.42
CA TRP A 55 11.83 -2.26 12.76
C TRP A 55 13.18 -2.91 13.01
N ILE A 56 14.27 -2.32 12.53
CA ILE A 56 15.64 -2.71 12.87
C ILE A 56 16.02 -2.20 14.27
N ASN A 57 15.47 -1.06 14.72
CA ASN A 57 15.71 -0.54 16.07
C ASN A 57 14.80 -1.13 17.16
N ARG A 58 14.50 -2.44 17.10
CA ARG A 58 14.07 -3.16 18.29
C ARG A 58 15.32 -3.39 19.14
N LYS A 59 15.73 -2.40 19.95
CA LYS A 59 16.67 -2.67 21.04
C LYS A 59 16.07 -3.82 21.86
N PRO A 60 16.74 -4.99 21.97
CA PRO A 60 16.41 -5.90 23.05
C PRO A 60 16.67 -5.11 24.33
N ARG A 61 15.62 -4.92 25.13
CA ARG A 61 15.82 -4.58 26.54
C ARG A 61 16.43 -5.78 27.23
#